data_AF-A0A4R5KUE6-F1
#
_entry.id   AF-A0A4R5KUE6-F1
#
_cell.length_a   1.000
_cell.length_b   1.000
_cell.length_c   1.000
_cell.angle_alpha   90.00
_cell.angle_beta   90.00
_cell.angle_gamma   90.00
#
_symmetry.space_group_name_H-M   'P 1'
#
loop_
_entity.id
_entity.type
_entity.pdbx_description
1 polymer ?
#
loop_
_entity_poly.entity_id
_entity_poly.type
_entity_poly.pdbx_seq_one_letter_code
_entity_poly.pdbx_strand_id
1 'polypeptide(L)' 'MTRPADVSPSYGPNGTAYLVQCGGSSKDRLFHELKPALRYAKKHNNKHHHGAVPQYHEWNNHWAGLPEEASKNHEKDT' A
#
# COMPACT_ATOMS: atom_id res chain seq x y z
N MET A 1 -13.85 14.96 -7.19
CA MET A 1 -12.39 15.16 -7.38
C MET A 1 -11.81 13.85 -7.89
N THR A 2 -11.14 13.84 -9.04
CA THR A 2 -10.47 12.66 -9.59
C THR A 2 -9.09 12.50 -8.92
N ARG A 3 -8.94 11.47 -8.09
CA ARG A 3 -7.68 11.19 -7.39
C ARG A 3 -6.69 10.51 -8.36
N PRO A 4 -5.40 10.87 -8.35
CA PRO A 4 -4.37 10.14 -9.11
C PRO A 4 -4.35 8.65 -8.74
N ALA A 5 -3.75 7.82 -9.60
CA ALA A 5 -3.55 6.42 -9.28
C ALA A 5 -2.61 6.24 -8.08
N ASP A 6 -3.04 5.40 -7.15
CA ASP A 6 -2.33 4.96 -5.95
C ASP A 6 -1.66 3.61 -6.19
N VAL A 7 -0.44 3.44 -5.70
CA VAL A 7 0.30 2.17 -5.75
C VAL A 7 0.69 1.78 -4.34
N SER A 8 0.30 0.59 -3.90
CA SER A 8 0.60 0.07 -2.56
C SER A 8 1.12 -1.36 -2.62
N PRO A 9 2.02 -1.77 -1.71
CA PRO A 9 2.39 -3.17 -1.57
C PRO A 9 1.19 -3.99 -1.07
N SER A 10 1.05 -5.19 -1.61
CA SER A 10 0.07 -6.19 -1.21
C SER A 10 0.79 -7.52 -1.02
N TYR A 11 0.66 -8.13 0.16
CA TYR A 11 1.39 -9.34 0.51
C TYR A 11 0.45 -10.53 0.45
N GLY A 12 0.86 -11.57 -0.30
CA GLY A 12 0.14 -12.83 -0.38
C GLY A 12 1.07 -14.02 -0.09
N PRO A 13 0.52 -15.25 -0.07
CA PRO A 13 1.31 -16.47 0.17
C PRO A 13 2.44 -16.69 -0.86
N ASN A 14 2.36 -16.03 -2.02
CA ASN A 14 3.35 -16.12 -3.10
C ASN A 14 4.39 -14.99 -3.08
N GLY A 15 4.41 -14.16 -2.02
CA GLY A 15 5.34 -13.04 -1.87
C GLY A 15 4.69 -11.66 -2.07
N THR A 16 5.55 -10.67 -2.35
CA THR A 16 5.14 -9.26 -2.51
C THR A 16 4.54 -9.01 -3.89
N ALA A 17 3.35 -8.43 -3.91
CA ALA A 17 2.71 -7.84 -5.07
C ALA A 17 2.50 -6.33 -4.83
N TYR A 18 2.09 -5.62 -5.88
CA TYR A 18 1.83 -4.20 -5.89
C TYR A 18 0.44 -3.97 -6.49
N LEU A 19 -0.46 -3.43 -5.67
CA LEU A 19 -1.81 -3.05 -6.06
C LEU A 19 -1.80 -1.62 -6.58
N VAL A 20 -2.29 -1.43 -7.80
CA VAL A 20 -2.56 -0.11 -8.38
C VAL A 20 -4.06 0.15 -8.32
N GLN A 21 -4.46 1.21 -7.62
CA GLN A 21 -5.84 1.67 -7.52
C GLN A 21 -5.98 2.97 -8.31
N CYS A 22 -6.82 2.93 -9.35
CA CYS A 22 -7.03 4.05 -10.23
C CYS A 22 -8.36 4.71 -9.86
N GLY A 23 -8.30 5.82 -9.11
CA GLY A 23 -9.48 6.49 -8.57
C GLY A 23 -10.54 6.82 -9.63
N GLY A 24 -11.67 6.10 -9.59
CA GLY A 24 -12.84 6.31 -10.45
C GLY A 24 -12.98 5.30 -11.59
N SER A 25 -14.05 4.48 -11.54
CA SER A 25 -14.56 3.50 -12.53
C SER A 25 -13.58 2.49 -13.14
N SER A 26 -12.29 2.63 -12.87
CA SER A 26 -11.20 1.86 -13.43
C SER A 26 -10.97 0.64 -12.54
N LYS A 27 -10.76 -0.52 -13.15
CA LYS A 27 -10.48 -1.75 -12.41
C LYS A 27 -9.09 -1.66 -11.79
N ASP A 28 -9.02 -1.92 -10.48
CA ASP A 28 -7.77 -2.10 -9.75
C ASP A 28 -6.95 -3.25 -10.37
N ARG A 29 -5.62 -3.15 -10.30
CA ARG A 29 -4.73 -4.13 -10.93
C ARG A 29 -3.53 -4.48 -10.05
N LEU A 30 -3.21 -5.77 -9.99
CA LEU A 30 -2.06 -6.31 -9.29
C LEU A 30 -0.88 -6.55 -10.22
N PHE A 31 0.32 -6.34 -9.69
CA PHE A 31 1.60 -6.59 -10.36
C PHE A 31 2.56 -7.27 -9.37
N HIS A 32 3.43 -8.18 -9.83
CA HIS A 32 4.43 -8.79 -8.95
C HIS A 32 5.67 -7.90 -8.73
N GLU A 33 5.87 -6.90 -9.57
CA GLU A 33 7.02 -6.01 -9.51
C GLU A 33 6.57 -4.54 -9.42
N LEU A 34 7.32 -3.73 -8.68
CA LEU A 34 7.03 -2.31 -8.47
C LEU A 34 7.12 -1.50 -9.77
N LYS A 35 8.15 -1.78 -10.57
CA LYS A 35 8.44 -1.04 -11.81
C LYS A 35 7.26 -1.10 -12.83
N PRO A 36 6.69 -2.27 -13.16
CA PRO A 36 5.51 -2.33 -14.02
C PRO A 36 4.26 -1.72 -13.37
N ALA A 37 4.11 -1.80 -12.04
CA ALA A 37 3.01 -1.13 -11.32
C ALA A 37 3.06 0.40 -11.49
N LEU A 38 4.23 1.02 -11.23
CA LEU A 38 4.45 2.45 -11.41
C LEU A 38 4.27 2.89 -12.86
N ARG A 39 4.77 2.09 -13.82
CA ARG A 39 4.60 2.37 -15.26
C ARG A 39 3.13 2.37 -15.65
N TYR A 40 2.34 1.42 -15.13
CA TYR A 40 0.91 1.37 -15.37
C TYR A 40 0.19 2.58 -14.77
N ALA A 41 0.47 2.90 -13.51
CA ALA A 41 -0.11 4.05 -12.81
C ALA A 41 0.21 5.37 -13.55
N LYS A 42 1.46 5.56 -13.99
CA LYS A 42 1.87 6.73 -14.77
C LYS A 42 1.12 6.82 -16.10
N LYS A 43 0.96 5.69 -16.81
CA LYS A 43 0.17 5.64 -18.05
C LYS A 43 -1.29 6.01 -17.81
N HIS A 44 -1.88 5.52 -16.71
CA HIS A 44 -3.25 5.85 -16.32
C HIS A 44 -3.39 7.35 -16.04
N ASN A 45 -2.50 7.92 -15.22
CA ASN A 45 -2.54 9.34 -14.87
C ASN A 45 -2.30 10.28 -16.05
N ASN A 46 -1.40 9.93 -16.97
CA ASN A 46 -1.23 10.67 -18.22
C ASN A 46 -2.53 10.73 -19.03
N LYS A 47 -3.34 9.67 -19.01
CA LYS A 47 -4.57 9.58 -19.79
C LYS A 47 -5.78 10.22 -19.09
N HIS A 48 -5.88 10.09 -17.77
CA HIS A 48 -7.10 10.40 -17.01
C HIS A 48 -6.94 11.50 -15.95
N HIS A 49 -5.70 11.88 -15.63
CA HIS A 49 -5.38 12.80 -14.53
C HIS A 49 -4.32 13.84 -14.94
N HIS A 50 -4.31 14.27 -16.21
CA HIS A 50 -3.43 15.34 -16.72
C HIS A 50 -1.93 15.14 -16.44
N GLY A 51 -1.48 13.87 -16.37
CA GLY A 51 -0.09 13.56 -16.06
C GLY A 51 0.30 13.69 -14.60
N ALA A 52 -0.67 13.68 -13.68
CA ALA A 52 -0.41 13.62 -12.25
C ALA A 52 0.56 12.49 -11.88
N VAL A 53 1.45 12.75 -10.92
CA VAL A 53 2.41 11.74 -10.46
C VAL A 53 1.65 10.66 -9.66
N PRO A 54 1.88 9.36 -9.93
CA PRO A 54 1.32 8.29 -9.09
C PRO A 54 1.79 8.41 -7.64
N GLN A 55 0.89 8.18 -6.69
CA GLN A 55 1.25 8.15 -5.28
C GLN A 55 1.66 6.72 -4.93
N TYR A 56 2.88 6.55 -4.41
CA TYR A 56 3.34 5.27 -3.88
C TYR A 56 3.26 5.30 -2.36
N HIS A 57 2.43 4.42 -1.80
CA HIS A 57 2.26 4.24 -0.37
C HIS A 57 3.04 3.01 0.06
N GLU A 58 4.27 3.21 0.53
CA GLU A 58 4.97 2.17 1.28
C GLU A 58 4.29 2.06 2.65
N TRP A 59 3.79 0.87 3.00
CA TRP A 59 3.33 0.60 4.36
C TRP A 59 4.56 0.60 5.27
N ASN A 60 5.04 1.78 5.63
CA ASN A 60 5.97 1.94 6.73
C ASN A 60 5.25 1.45 7.99
N ASN A 61 5.66 0.28 8.47
CA ASN A 61 5.23 -0.30 9.73
C ASN A 61 5.39 0.70 10.88
N HIS A 62 4.34 1.47 11.16
CA HIS A 62 4.13 2.10 12.47
C HIS A 62 3.74 1.07 13.55
N TRP A 63 4.04 -0.22 13.34
CA TRP A 63 4.01 -1.26 14.36
C TRP A 63 5.36 -1.41 15.10
N ALA A 64 6.31 -0.48 14.91
CA ALA A 64 7.45 -0.30 15.81
C ALA A 64 7.06 0.48 17.09
N GLY A 65 5.98 0.03 17.74
CA GLY A 65 5.38 0.72 18.87
C GLY A 65 4.30 -0.12 19.55
N LEU A 66 4.54 -1.42 19.72
CA LEU A 66 3.91 -2.11 20.84
C LEU A 66 4.51 -1.52 22.11
N PRO A 67 3.74 -0.90 23.03
CA PRO A 67 4.23 -0.73 24.38
C PRO A 67 4.47 -2.12 24.96
N GLU A 68 5.74 -2.46 25.17
CA GLU A 68 6.20 -3.63 25.94
C GLU A 68 5.87 -3.41 27.44
N GLU A 69 4.61 -3.11 27.78
CA GLU A 69 4.14 -2.93 29.15
C GLU A 69 2.74 -3.52 29.31
N ALA A 70 2.60 -4.84 29.08
CA ALA A 70 1.41 -5.57 29.50
C ALA A 70 1.66 -7.08 29.63
N SER A 71 2.70 -7.50 30.34
CA SER A 71 2.79 -8.88 30.88
C SER A 71 3.80 -8.98 32.03
N LYS A 72 3.56 -8.21 33.09
CA LYS A 72 3.95 -8.61 34.45
C LYS A 72 2.77 -8.30 35.34
N ASN A 73 1.86 -9.26 35.50
CA ASN A 73 0.88 -9.31 36.59
C ASN A 73 0.33 -10.74 36.68
N HIS A 74 1.20 -11.71 36.96
CA HIS A 74 0.74 -12.96 37.58
C HIS A 74 1.91 -13.67 38.26
N GLU A 75 2.34 -13.19 39.42
CA GLU A 75 2.77 -14.10 40.48
C GLU A 75 2.87 -13.39 41.84
N LYS A 76 2.18 -14.00 42.81
CA LYS A 76 2.37 -13.90 44.27
C LYS A 76 1.85 -12.66 44.97
N ASP A 77 0.62 -12.79 45.48
CA ASP A 77 0.35 -12.38 46.85
C ASP A 77 0.15 -13.63 47.72
N THR A 78 0.61 -13.50 48.95
CA THR A 78 0.86 -14.55 49.94
C THR A 78 -0.34 -14.72 50.85
#